data_AF-A0A7V9MTA9-F1
#
_entry.id   AF-A0A7V9MTA9-F1
#
_cell.length_a   1.000
_cell.length_b   1.000
_cell.length_c   1.000
_cell.angle_alpha   90.00
_cell.angle_beta   90.00
_cell.angle_gamma   90.00
#
_symmetry.space_group_name_H-M   'P 1'
#
loop_
_entity.id
_entity.type
_entity.pdbx_description
1 polymer ?
#
loop_
_entity_poly.entity_id
_entity_poly.type
_entity_poly.pdbx_seq_one_letter_code
_entity_poly.pdbx_strand_id
1 'polypeptide(L)'
;MTMLGATRYSEFRRASRVRERSLFVAVPPPSELELQARWFAGDFGRQFRSVAGDAIEIVQFGVWNREAGPDFTEAVVRSNGGAPIRGAIEFDLTDRSWESHGHATNDAFDGAVLHVFVQSGGSAFFTRTRTNRNVPQVRVDLAALNGLTPVGLPLARAGRCQAPLQGLSEERIVSVLTAAAQFRLQRKTARLRRIMESHGRDAALFQELAAALGY
;
A
#
# COMPACT_ATOMS: atom_id res chain seq x y z
N MET A 1 -18.03 60.22 -2.80
CA MET A 1 -19.19 59.37 -2.42
C MET A 1 -18.98 57.96 -3.00
N THR A 2 -17.90 57.28 -2.60
CA THR A 2 -17.36 56.10 -3.33
C THR A 2 -16.91 54.97 -2.40
N MET A 3 -16.79 55.23 -1.09
CA MET A 3 -16.35 54.26 -0.08
C MET A 3 -17.45 53.28 0.35
N LEU A 4 -18.74 53.59 0.11
CA LEU A 4 -19.88 52.76 0.53
C LEU A 4 -20.02 51.46 -0.28
N GLY A 5 -19.58 51.46 -1.54
CA GLY A 5 -19.67 50.29 -2.42
C GLY A 5 -18.64 49.21 -2.06
N ALA A 6 -17.41 49.61 -1.76
CA ALA A 6 -16.32 48.68 -1.43
C ALA A 6 -16.58 47.95 -0.10
N THR A 7 -17.07 48.67 0.91
CA THR A 7 -17.41 48.09 2.21
C THR A 7 -18.55 47.08 2.08
N ARG A 8 -19.64 47.43 1.36
CA ARG A 8 -20.76 46.50 1.08
C ARG A 8 -20.33 45.26 0.32
N TYR A 9 -19.45 45.39 -0.66
CA TYR A 9 -18.91 44.23 -1.39
C TYR A 9 -18.07 43.32 -0.49
N SER A 10 -17.27 43.89 0.41
CA SER A 10 -16.45 43.12 1.35
C SER A 10 -17.29 42.34 2.37
N GLU A 11 -18.38 42.93 2.86
CA GLU A 11 -19.34 42.28 3.77
C GLU A 11 -20.10 41.17 3.04
N PHE A 12 -20.51 41.40 1.79
CA PHE A 12 -21.16 40.40 0.96
C PHE A 12 -20.26 39.19 0.67
N ARG A 13 -18.97 39.39 0.38
CA ARG A 13 -17.99 38.28 0.24
C ARG A 13 -17.82 37.48 1.54
N ARG A 14 -17.88 38.13 2.70
CA ARG A 14 -17.75 37.44 4.01
C ARG A 14 -19.02 36.69 4.40
N ALA A 15 -20.19 37.21 4.06
CA ALA A 15 -21.50 36.62 4.39
C ALA A 15 -21.98 35.58 3.36
N SER A 16 -21.47 35.63 2.13
CA SER A 16 -21.77 34.65 1.08
C SER A 16 -21.24 33.26 1.44
N ARG A 17 -22.12 32.27 1.47
CA ARG A 17 -21.76 30.84 1.52
C ARG A 17 -21.27 30.32 0.17
N VAL A 18 -21.38 31.11 -0.88
CA VAL A 18 -20.85 30.83 -2.22
C VAL A 18 -19.43 31.37 -2.28
N ARG A 19 -18.46 30.46 -2.30
CA ARG A 19 -17.06 30.77 -2.59
C ARG A 19 -16.81 30.53 -4.08
N GLU A 20 -16.03 31.39 -4.73
CA GLU A 20 -15.44 31.04 -6.02
C GLU A 20 -14.63 29.75 -5.85
N ARG A 21 -14.91 28.76 -6.69
CA ARG A 21 -14.10 27.55 -6.78
C ARG A 21 -12.73 27.99 -7.30
N SER A 22 -11.66 27.70 -6.55
CA SER A 22 -10.31 28.09 -6.94
C SER A 22 -10.05 27.64 -8.38
N LEU A 23 -9.74 28.59 -9.27
CA LEU A 23 -9.47 28.32 -10.69
C LEU A 23 -8.26 27.41 -10.89
N PHE A 24 -7.39 27.37 -9.88
CA PHE A 24 -6.35 26.38 -9.71
C PHE A 24 -6.80 25.45 -8.58
N VAL A 25 -7.37 24.30 -8.95
CA VAL A 25 -7.48 23.18 -8.02
C VAL A 25 -6.05 22.70 -7.83
N ALA A 26 -5.45 23.00 -6.67
CA ALA A 26 -4.24 22.31 -6.27
C ALA A 26 -4.58 20.81 -6.30
N VAL A 27 -3.93 20.07 -7.20
CA VAL A 27 -4.08 18.61 -7.23
C VAL A 27 -3.60 18.14 -5.86
N PRO A 28 -4.47 17.49 -5.05
CA PRO A 28 -4.04 17.00 -3.75
C PRO A 28 -2.85 16.04 -3.95
N PRO A 29 -1.91 15.99 -3.00
CA PRO A 29 -0.83 15.02 -3.08
C PRO A 29 -1.43 13.60 -3.18
N PRO A 30 -0.77 12.69 -3.91
CA PRO A 30 -1.28 11.34 -4.10
C PRO A 30 -1.46 10.66 -2.74
N SER A 31 -2.60 9.99 -2.57
CA SER A 31 -2.85 9.17 -1.37
C SER A 31 -1.88 7.99 -1.30
N GLU A 32 -1.66 7.43 -0.12
CA GLU A 32 -0.85 6.23 0.06
C GLU A 32 -1.33 5.07 -0.83
N LEU A 33 -2.64 4.86 -0.90
CA LEU A 33 -3.25 3.84 -1.76
C LEU A 33 -2.95 4.08 -3.25
N GLU A 34 -2.91 5.35 -3.70
CA GLU A 34 -2.50 5.68 -5.08
C GLU A 34 -1.01 5.36 -5.30
N LEU A 35 -0.16 5.67 -4.32
CA LEU A 35 1.28 5.42 -4.40
C LEU A 35 1.59 3.92 -4.40
N GLN A 36 0.90 3.14 -3.58
CA GLN A 36 0.93 1.68 -3.63
C GLN A 36 0.50 1.14 -4.99
N ALA A 37 -0.54 1.73 -5.60
CA ALA A 37 -0.99 1.35 -6.94
C ALA A 37 0.10 1.58 -8.01
N ARG A 38 0.76 2.74 -7.94
CA ARG A 38 1.86 3.13 -8.85
C ARG A 38 3.11 2.28 -8.62
N TRP A 39 3.41 1.94 -7.36
CA TRP A 39 4.41 0.95 -7.01
C TRP A 39 4.11 -0.40 -7.66
N PHE A 40 2.88 -0.89 -7.54
CA PHE A 40 2.47 -2.17 -8.14
C PHE A 40 2.52 -2.16 -9.68
N ALA A 41 2.16 -1.04 -10.31
CA ALA A 41 2.31 -0.81 -11.74
C ALA A 41 3.80 -0.87 -12.17
N GLY A 42 4.70 -0.50 -11.27
CA GLY A 42 6.14 -0.40 -11.51
C GLY A 42 6.56 0.98 -12.01
N ASP A 43 5.76 2.01 -11.76
CA ASP A 43 6.00 3.39 -12.21
C ASP A 43 7.28 3.98 -11.59
N PHE A 44 7.66 3.53 -10.39
CA PHE A 44 8.93 3.90 -9.73
C PHE A 44 10.14 3.10 -10.23
N GLY A 45 9.95 2.18 -11.18
CA GLY A 45 10.99 1.27 -11.66
C GLY A 45 11.21 0.07 -10.75
N ARG A 46 12.34 -0.62 -10.96
CA ARG A 46 12.70 -1.88 -10.28
C ARG A 46 14.06 -1.86 -9.61
N GLN A 47 14.84 -0.82 -9.83
CA GLN A 47 16.23 -0.71 -9.37
C GLN A 47 16.31 0.48 -8.44
N PHE A 48 16.75 0.24 -7.21
CA PHE A 48 16.77 1.21 -6.14
C PHE A 48 18.09 1.14 -5.39
N ARG A 49 18.38 2.19 -4.60
CA ARG A 49 19.42 2.16 -3.58
C ARG A 49 18.77 2.21 -2.22
N SER A 50 19.19 1.34 -1.31
CA SER A 50 18.74 1.39 0.08
C SER A 50 19.30 2.64 0.77
N VAL A 51 18.69 3.03 1.89
CA VAL A 51 19.22 4.09 2.76
C VAL A 51 20.63 3.77 3.26
N ALA A 52 20.97 2.49 3.39
CA ALA A 52 22.32 2.02 3.76
C ALA A 52 23.29 1.94 2.57
N GLY A 53 22.84 2.23 1.34
CA GLY A 53 23.65 2.26 0.12
C GLY A 53 23.63 0.99 -0.73
N ASP A 54 22.95 -0.06 -0.27
CA ASP A 54 22.83 -1.34 -1.00
C ASP A 54 22.07 -1.18 -2.32
N ALA A 55 22.47 -1.90 -3.35
CA ALA A 55 21.68 -2.03 -4.57
C ALA A 55 20.49 -2.97 -4.33
N ILE A 56 19.27 -2.49 -4.52
CA ILE A 56 18.03 -3.25 -4.33
C ILE A 56 17.32 -3.39 -5.68
N GLU A 57 17.05 -4.62 -6.09
CA GLU A 57 16.24 -4.95 -7.26
C GLU A 57 14.93 -5.61 -6.85
N ILE A 58 13.81 -5.10 -7.37
CA ILE A 58 12.50 -5.74 -7.28
C ILE A 58 12.37 -6.74 -8.42
N VAL A 59 12.59 -8.02 -8.12
CA VAL A 59 12.40 -9.14 -9.07
C VAL A 59 10.91 -9.39 -9.29
N GLN A 60 10.13 -9.37 -8.21
CA GLN A 60 8.66 -9.47 -8.24
C GLN A 60 8.06 -8.54 -7.18
N PHE A 61 7.11 -7.69 -7.57
CA PHE A 61 6.41 -6.78 -6.66
C PHE A 61 5.53 -7.49 -5.63
N GLY A 62 5.14 -8.74 -5.92
CA GLY A 62 4.30 -9.54 -5.05
C GLY A 62 2.82 -9.48 -5.43
N VAL A 63 1.96 -9.72 -4.46
CA VAL A 63 0.50 -9.60 -4.52
C VAL A 63 0.11 -8.42 -3.65
N TRP A 64 -0.57 -7.43 -4.23
CA TRP A 64 -1.09 -6.28 -3.49
C TRP A 64 -2.18 -6.74 -2.53
N ASN A 65 -1.90 -6.61 -1.24
CA ASN A 65 -2.79 -6.89 -0.13
C ASN A 65 -3.56 -5.61 0.21
N ARG A 66 -4.88 -5.75 0.39
CA ARG A 66 -5.78 -4.66 0.83
C ARG A 66 -6.49 -5.01 2.14
N GLU A 67 -6.04 -6.07 2.78
CA GLU A 67 -6.49 -6.50 4.10
C GLU A 67 -5.36 -6.24 5.10
N ALA A 68 -5.57 -6.57 6.38
CA ALA A 68 -4.55 -6.43 7.41
C ALA A 68 -3.24 -7.16 7.07
N GLY A 69 -2.12 -6.60 7.53
CA GLY A 69 -0.76 -7.09 7.27
C GLY A 69 -0.05 -6.24 6.22
N PRO A 70 1.11 -6.69 5.72
CA PRO A 70 1.91 -5.89 4.80
C PRO A 70 1.21 -5.58 3.49
N ASP A 71 1.49 -4.42 2.89
CA ASP A 71 0.89 -3.97 1.62
C ASP A 71 1.12 -4.92 0.45
N PHE A 72 2.29 -5.54 0.38
CA PHE A 72 2.61 -6.51 -0.66
C PHE A 72 3.13 -7.79 -0.05
N THR A 73 2.45 -8.90 -0.36
CA THR A 73 2.89 -10.24 0.04
C THR A 73 3.59 -10.93 -1.12
N GLU A 74 4.37 -11.99 -0.88
CA GLU A 74 4.95 -12.80 -1.96
C GLU A 74 5.89 -12.04 -2.92
N ALA A 75 6.43 -10.90 -2.47
CA ALA A 75 7.41 -10.15 -3.20
C ALA A 75 8.74 -10.90 -3.24
N VAL A 76 9.55 -10.61 -4.26
CA VAL A 76 10.91 -11.15 -4.40
C VAL A 76 11.85 -9.98 -4.64
N VAL A 77 12.78 -9.80 -3.72
CA VAL A 77 13.76 -8.71 -3.71
C VAL A 77 15.17 -9.30 -3.77
N ARG A 78 16.04 -8.70 -4.57
CA ARG A 78 17.45 -9.05 -4.64
C ARG A 78 18.28 -7.89 -4.11
N SER A 79 19.23 -8.16 -3.22
CA SER A 79 20.16 -7.17 -2.68
C SER A 79 21.58 -7.46 -3.18
N ASN A 80 22.28 -6.43 -3.66
CA ASN A 80 23.67 -6.46 -4.12
C ASN A 80 23.99 -7.61 -5.09
N GLY A 81 23.07 -7.95 -5.99
CA GLY A 81 23.24 -9.04 -6.96
C GLY A 81 23.22 -10.46 -6.36
N GLY A 82 22.91 -10.60 -5.07
CA GLY A 82 22.87 -11.88 -4.37
C GLY A 82 21.68 -12.77 -4.73
N ALA A 83 21.43 -13.78 -3.90
CA ALA A 83 20.26 -14.64 -4.05
C ALA A 83 18.95 -13.85 -3.85
N PRO A 84 17.91 -14.07 -4.68
CA PRO A 84 16.60 -13.45 -4.47
C PRO A 84 15.97 -13.94 -3.17
N ILE A 85 15.43 -13.01 -2.38
CA ILE A 85 14.77 -13.29 -1.11
C ILE A 85 13.28 -13.04 -1.31
N ARG A 86 12.46 -14.04 -1.00
CA ARG A 86 11.01 -13.92 -0.99
C ARG A 86 10.53 -13.40 0.36
N GLY A 87 9.58 -12.46 0.36
CA GLY A 87 8.97 -11.94 1.58
C GLY A 87 7.88 -10.92 1.29
N ALA A 88 7.63 -10.04 2.26
CA ALA A 88 6.67 -8.95 2.12
C ALA A 88 7.35 -7.58 1.90
N ILE A 89 6.63 -6.64 1.31
CA ILE A 89 7.02 -5.23 1.21
C ILE A 89 5.95 -4.40 1.89
N GLU A 90 6.37 -3.48 2.74
CA GLU A 90 5.51 -2.41 3.25
C GLU A 90 5.78 -1.11 2.54
N PHE A 91 4.73 -0.35 2.23
CA PHE A 91 4.82 0.94 1.58
C PHE A 91 4.14 2.01 2.43
N ASP A 92 4.95 2.86 3.05
CA ASP A 92 4.50 3.94 3.90
C ASP A 92 4.72 5.32 3.25
N LEU A 93 3.98 6.34 3.71
CA LEU A 93 4.31 7.72 3.32
C LEU A 93 5.65 8.20 3.90
N THR A 94 6.01 7.73 5.09
CA THR A 94 7.20 8.19 5.82
C THR A 94 8.04 7.02 6.35
N ASP A 95 9.36 7.22 6.46
CA ASP A 95 10.26 6.23 7.06
C ASP A 95 9.87 5.84 8.50
N ARG A 96 9.26 6.75 9.25
CA ARG A 96 8.84 6.55 10.64
C ARG A 96 7.51 5.83 10.80
N SER A 97 6.71 5.76 9.74
CA SER A 97 5.39 5.12 9.76
C SER A 97 5.47 3.69 10.26
N TRP A 98 6.54 2.97 9.93
CA TRP A 98 6.81 1.63 10.43
C TRP A 98 6.70 1.48 11.96
N GLU A 99 7.27 2.41 12.73
CA GLU A 99 7.19 2.37 14.19
C GLU A 99 5.83 2.85 14.67
N SER A 100 5.30 3.95 14.10
CA SER A 100 4.02 4.52 14.55
C SER A 100 2.82 3.63 14.24
N HIS A 101 2.89 2.81 13.19
CA HIS A 101 1.89 1.80 12.87
C HIS A 101 2.10 0.49 13.66
N GLY A 102 3.19 0.37 14.42
CA GLY A 102 3.48 -0.80 15.24
C GLY A 102 3.97 -2.02 14.46
N HIS A 103 4.44 -1.85 13.22
CA HIS A 103 4.94 -2.96 12.41
C HIS A 103 6.16 -3.64 13.05
N ALA A 104 6.97 -2.90 13.81
CA ALA A 104 8.13 -3.42 14.52
C ALA A 104 7.79 -4.46 15.62
N THR A 105 6.56 -4.52 16.10
CA THR A 105 6.12 -5.47 17.16
C THR A 105 5.05 -6.45 16.68
N ASN A 106 4.60 -6.33 15.43
CA ASN A 106 3.55 -7.12 14.84
C ASN A 106 4.14 -8.32 14.07
N ASP A 107 3.69 -9.54 14.39
CA ASP A 107 4.19 -10.78 13.79
C ASP A 107 3.85 -10.92 12.29
N ALA A 108 2.79 -10.26 11.81
CA ALA A 108 2.43 -10.22 10.40
C ALA A 108 3.55 -9.60 9.52
N PHE A 109 4.43 -8.78 10.12
CA PHE A 109 5.52 -8.08 9.45
C PHE A 109 6.88 -8.79 9.61
N ASP A 110 6.95 -9.90 10.35
CA ASP A 110 8.20 -10.64 10.55
C ASP A 110 8.79 -11.16 9.23
N GLY A 111 7.96 -11.35 8.19
CA GLY A 111 8.36 -11.74 6.84
C GLY A 111 8.74 -10.59 5.90
N ALA A 112 8.73 -9.33 6.36
CA ALA A 112 9.06 -8.18 5.52
C ALA A 112 10.54 -8.21 5.08
N VAL A 113 10.78 -7.96 3.80
CA VAL A 113 12.12 -7.95 3.19
C VAL A 113 12.50 -6.57 2.65
N LEU A 114 11.55 -5.64 2.60
CA LEU A 114 11.77 -4.27 2.19
C LEU A 114 10.71 -3.37 2.82
N HIS A 115 11.12 -2.19 3.26
CA HIS A 115 10.23 -1.09 3.62
C HIS A 115 10.47 0.04 2.60
N VAL A 116 9.40 0.44 1.92
CA VAL A 116 9.41 1.49 0.91
C VAL A 116 8.73 2.72 1.49
N PHE A 117 9.32 3.89 1.32
CA PHE A 117 8.73 5.13 1.81
C PHE A 117 8.98 6.31 0.87
N VAL A 118 8.21 7.38 1.03
CA VAL A 118 8.35 8.59 0.18
C VAL A 118 9.16 9.68 0.88
N GLN A 119 8.77 10.02 2.11
CA GLN A 119 9.32 11.16 2.85
C GLN A 119 10.24 10.68 3.97
N SER A 120 11.45 11.23 4.05
CA SER A 120 12.35 10.97 5.17
C SER A 120 12.11 11.97 6.30
N GLY A 121 12.05 11.48 7.54
CA GLY A 121 11.88 12.29 8.75
C GLY A 121 13.12 13.09 9.19
N GLY A 122 14.15 13.22 8.34
CA GLY A 122 15.32 14.09 8.56
C GLY A 122 16.38 13.55 9.53
N SER A 123 16.11 12.45 10.23
CA SER A 123 17.07 11.74 11.08
C SER A 123 17.19 10.29 10.64
N ALA A 124 18.35 9.66 10.81
CA ALA A 124 18.51 8.24 10.55
C ALA A 124 17.49 7.41 11.35
N PHE A 125 16.79 6.52 10.65
CA PHE A 125 15.81 5.59 11.23
C PHE A 125 16.10 4.18 10.70
N PHE A 126 15.89 3.17 11.54
CA PHE A 126 16.15 1.77 11.21
C PHE A 126 14.88 0.95 11.36
N THR A 127 14.39 0.43 10.25
CA THR A 127 13.28 -0.52 10.23
C THR A 127 13.72 -1.90 10.70
N ARG A 128 12.97 -2.47 11.63
CA ARG A 128 13.23 -3.80 12.18
C ARG A 128 11.94 -4.59 12.37
N THR A 129 12.07 -5.91 12.29
CA THR A 129 11.01 -6.84 12.71
C THR A 129 10.99 -6.99 14.23
N ARG A 130 10.01 -7.73 14.75
CA ARG A 130 9.88 -8.05 16.19
C ARG A 130 11.08 -8.81 16.74
N THR A 131 11.76 -9.58 15.89
CA THR A 131 13.01 -10.29 16.22
C THR A 131 14.28 -9.44 16.04
N ASN A 132 14.15 -8.13 15.87
CA ASN A 132 15.24 -7.18 15.60
C ASN A 132 16.02 -7.47 14.30
N ARG A 133 15.44 -8.21 13.36
CA ARG A 133 16.02 -8.36 12.03
C ARG A 133 15.86 -7.03 11.28
N ASN A 134 16.95 -6.51 10.74
CA ASN A 134 16.93 -5.32 9.90
C ASN A 134 16.08 -5.57 8.64
N VAL A 135 15.19 -4.63 8.33
CA VAL A 135 14.45 -4.58 7.06
C VAL A 135 15.05 -3.44 6.24
N PRO A 136 15.67 -3.72 5.07
CA PRO A 136 16.20 -2.68 4.21
C PRO A 136 15.13 -1.65 3.84
N GLN A 137 15.53 -0.39 3.76
CA GLN A 137 14.63 0.72 3.45
C GLN A 137 14.99 1.35 2.11
N VAL A 138 13.99 1.65 1.28
CA VAL A 138 14.14 2.33 0.00
C VAL A 138 13.24 3.56 -0.03
N ARG A 139 13.80 4.70 -0.42
CA ARG A 139 13.03 5.91 -0.69
C ARG A 139 12.65 5.99 -2.16
N VAL A 140 11.36 6.18 -2.46
CA VAL A 140 10.88 6.48 -3.82
C VAL A 140 10.66 7.97 -4.00
N ASP A 141 10.97 8.48 -5.19
CA ASP A 141 10.83 9.89 -5.53
C ASP A 141 9.55 10.10 -6.35
N LEU A 142 8.68 11.01 -5.89
CA LEU A 142 7.46 11.38 -6.62
C LEU A 142 7.77 12.05 -7.96
N ALA A 143 8.96 12.64 -8.13
CA ALA A 143 9.38 13.18 -9.42
C ALA A 143 9.48 12.10 -10.51
N ALA A 144 9.65 10.82 -10.13
CA ALA A 144 9.61 9.69 -11.06
C ALA A 144 8.23 9.51 -11.71
N LEU A 145 7.17 10.08 -11.12
CA LEU A 145 5.80 10.03 -11.64
C LEU A 145 5.46 11.17 -12.60
N ASN A 146 6.37 12.15 -12.77
CA ASN A 146 6.12 13.31 -13.62
C ASN A 146 5.88 12.88 -15.09
N GLY A 147 4.77 13.33 -15.67
CA GLY A 147 4.40 12.99 -17.06
C GLY A 147 3.68 11.65 -17.22
N LEU A 148 3.54 10.85 -16.15
CA LEU A 148 2.67 9.69 -16.17
C LEU A 148 1.21 10.14 -15.94
N THR A 149 0.35 9.86 -16.90
CA THR A 149 -1.09 10.02 -16.72
C THR A 149 -1.56 9.13 -15.56
N PRO A 150 -2.44 9.61 -14.67
CA PRO A 150 -3.06 8.76 -13.66
C PRO A 150 -3.74 7.58 -14.35
N VAL A 151 -3.19 6.37 -14.18
CA VAL A 151 -3.82 5.15 -14.66
C VAL A 151 -4.83 4.70 -13.62
N GLY A 152 -5.96 4.13 -14.05
CA GLY A 152 -6.88 3.47 -13.14
C GLY A 152 -6.13 2.41 -12.31
N LEU A 153 -6.54 2.22 -11.05
CA LEU A 153 -5.92 1.27 -10.12
C LEU A 153 -5.71 -0.09 -10.83
N PRO A 154 -4.45 -0.52 -11.09
CA PRO A 154 -4.21 -1.79 -11.75
C PRO A 154 -4.75 -2.91 -10.86
N LEU A 155 -5.80 -3.60 -11.33
CA LEU A 155 -6.47 -4.67 -10.58
C LEU A 155 -5.57 -5.89 -10.39
N ALA A 156 -4.65 -6.13 -11.34
CA ALA A 156 -3.68 -7.20 -11.28
C ALA A 156 -2.51 -6.92 -12.22
N ARG A 157 -1.35 -7.47 -11.89
CA ARG A 157 -0.20 -7.56 -12.78
C ARG A 157 -0.01 -9.03 -13.15
N ALA A 158 0.05 -9.33 -14.44
CA ALA A 158 0.17 -10.70 -14.88
C ALA A 158 1.45 -11.35 -14.32
N GLY A 159 1.25 -12.36 -13.47
CA GLY A 159 2.34 -13.08 -12.80
C GLY A 159 2.75 -14.32 -13.60
N ARG A 160 3.62 -15.14 -13.00
CA ARG A 160 4.05 -16.43 -13.58
C ARG A 160 2.89 -17.38 -13.86
N CYS A 161 1.74 -17.18 -13.22
CA CYS A 161 0.52 -17.94 -13.45
C CYS A 161 -0.12 -17.66 -14.82
N GLN A 162 0.22 -16.57 -15.52
CA GLN A 162 -0.37 -16.27 -16.83
C GLN A 162 -0.10 -17.39 -17.84
N ALA A 163 1.15 -17.78 -18.03
CA ALA A 163 1.54 -18.80 -19.01
C ALA A 163 0.83 -20.16 -18.81
N PRO A 164 0.83 -20.77 -17.60
CA PRO A 164 0.13 -22.04 -17.39
C PRO A 164 -1.40 -21.90 -17.46
N LEU A 165 -1.97 -20.74 -17.11
CA LEU A 165 -3.42 -20.52 -17.21
C LEU A 165 -3.88 -20.26 -18.65
N GLN A 166 -3.03 -19.70 -19.50
CA GLN A 166 -3.36 -19.34 -20.89
C GLN A 166 -3.78 -20.54 -21.74
N GLY A 167 -3.24 -21.74 -21.46
CA GLY A 167 -3.54 -22.97 -22.19
C GLY A 167 -4.68 -23.81 -21.60
N LEU A 168 -5.35 -23.35 -20.53
CA LEU A 168 -6.44 -24.09 -19.92
C LEU A 168 -7.77 -23.84 -20.63
N SER A 169 -8.62 -24.86 -20.68
CA SER A 169 -10.01 -24.68 -21.10
C SER A 169 -10.77 -23.84 -20.08
N GLU A 170 -11.86 -23.20 -20.52
CA GLU A 170 -12.69 -22.36 -19.66
C GLU A 170 -13.20 -23.13 -18.43
N GLU A 171 -13.61 -24.39 -18.59
CA GLU A 171 -14.08 -25.22 -17.47
C GLU A 171 -13.00 -25.44 -16.41
N ARG A 172 -11.75 -25.63 -16.85
CA ARG A 172 -10.60 -25.77 -15.93
C ARG A 172 -10.28 -24.47 -15.23
N ILE A 173 -10.35 -23.34 -15.93
CA ILE A 173 -10.17 -22.02 -15.33
C ILE A 173 -11.22 -21.79 -14.24
N VAL A 174 -12.51 -22.03 -14.55
CA VAL A 174 -13.61 -21.91 -13.58
C VAL A 174 -13.37 -22.84 -12.39
N SER A 175 -13.01 -24.10 -12.62
CA SER A 175 -12.71 -25.05 -11.54
C SER A 175 -11.60 -24.56 -10.61
N VAL A 176 -10.49 -24.05 -11.16
CA VAL A 176 -9.38 -23.49 -10.37
C VAL A 176 -9.83 -22.28 -9.57
N LEU A 177 -10.59 -21.36 -10.18
CA LEU A 177 -11.10 -20.17 -9.51
C LEU A 177 -12.07 -20.53 -8.38
N THR A 178 -12.98 -21.49 -8.60
CA THR A 178 -13.90 -22.00 -7.58
C THR A 178 -13.15 -22.63 -6.42
N ALA A 179 -12.17 -23.50 -6.69
CA ALA A 179 -11.36 -24.12 -5.65
C ALA A 179 -10.57 -23.07 -4.84
N ALA A 180 -9.97 -22.08 -5.51
CA ALA A 180 -9.26 -20.99 -4.85
C ALA A 180 -10.20 -20.12 -3.99
N ALA A 181 -11.41 -19.85 -4.46
CA ALA A 181 -12.42 -19.11 -3.69
C ALA A 181 -12.88 -19.89 -2.45
N GLN A 182 -13.16 -21.19 -2.58
CA GLN A 182 -13.51 -22.06 -1.46
C GLN A 182 -12.39 -22.12 -0.42
N PHE A 183 -11.14 -22.27 -0.86
CA PHE A 183 -9.99 -22.29 0.04
C PHE A 183 -9.85 -20.97 0.81
N ARG A 184 -10.00 -19.81 0.14
CA ARG A 184 -9.98 -18.49 0.81
C ARG A 184 -11.11 -18.37 1.82
N LEU A 185 -12.32 -18.81 1.46
CA LEU A 185 -13.48 -18.77 2.36
C LEU A 185 -13.24 -19.66 3.60
N GLN A 186 -12.72 -20.87 3.43
CA GLN A 186 -12.38 -21.77 4.54
C GLN A 186 -11.33 -21.15 5.47
N ARG A 187 -10.28 -20.53 4.93
CA ARG A 187 -9.29 -19.80 5.74
C ARG A 187 -9.92 -18.65 6.52
N LYS A 188 -10.79 -17.87 5.87
CA LYS A 188 -11.51 -16.77 6.53
C LYS A 188 -12.40 -17.31 7.66
N THR A 189 -13.21 -18.33 7.41
CA THR A 189 -14.03 -19.00 8.43
C THR A 189 -13.18 -19.52 9.60
N ALA A 190 -12.03 -20.14 9.34
CA ALA A 190 -11.15 -20.63 10.40
C ALA A 190 -10.52 -19.51 11.23
N ARG A 191 -10.24 -18.34 10.64
CA ARG A 191 -9.82 -17.14 11.37
C ARG A 191 -10.96 -16.60 12.24
N LEU A 192 -12.17 -16.47 11.69
CA LEU A 192 -13.34 -15.99 12.44
C LEU A 192 -13.67 -16.88 13.64
N ARG A 193 -13.68 -18.20 13.44
CA ARG A 193 -13.94 -19.16 14.53
C ARG A 193 -12.96 -18.98 15.68
N ARG A 194 -11.67 -18.83 15.39
CA ARG A 194 -10.64 -18.57 16.41
C ARG A 194 -10.91 -17.28 17.19
N ILE A 195 -11.31 -16.20 16.51
CA ILE A 195 -11.65 -14.94 17.19
C ILE A 195 -12.91 -15.11 18.04
N MET A 196 -13.95 -15.78 17.51
CA MET A 196 -15.18 -16.05 18.26
C MET A 196 -14.94 -16.89 19.52
N GLU A 197 -14.06 -17.90 19.43
CA GLU A 197 -13.69 -18.78 20.54
C GLU A 197 -12.90 -18.04 21.63
N SER A 198 -12.06 -17.08 21.25
CA SER A 198 -11.19 -16.35 22.18
C SER A 198 -11.79 -15.05 22.73
N HIS A 199 -12.61 -14.34 21.94
CA HIS A 199 -13.09 -12.99 22.24
C HIS A 199 -14.61 -12.84 22.12
N GLY A 200 -15.34 -13.88 21.71
CA GLY A 200 -16.79 -13.84 21.50
C GLY A 200 -17.21 -13.34 20.12
N ARG A 201 -18.51 -13.46 19.82
CA ARG A 201 -19.07 -13.19 18.49
C ARG A 201 -19.04 -11.72 18.12
N ASP A 202 -19.32 -10.83 19.07
CA ASP A 202 -19.38 -9.39 18.82
C ASP A 202 -18.00 -8.82 18.50
N ALA A 203 -16.96 -9.29 19.19
CA ALA A 203 -15.57 -8.94 18.90
C ALA A 203 -15.15 -9.42 17.50
N ALA A 204 -15.53 -10.63 17.11
CA ALA A 204 -15.26 -11.14 15.77
C ALA A 204 -15.96 -10.29 14.69
N LEU A 205 -17.23 -9.94 14.89
CA LEU A 205 -17.97 -9.08 13.96
C LEU A 205 -17.33 -7.68 13.85
N PHE A 206 -16.98 -7.08 14.99
CA PHE A 206 -16.33 -5.77 15.03
C PHE A 206 -15.00 -5.78 14.27
N GLN A 207 -14.13 -6.77 14.54
CA GLN A 207 -12.82 -6.88 13.87
C GLN A 207 -12.96 -7.09 12.36
N GLU A 208 -13.95 -7.83 11.89
CA GLU A 208 -14.16 -7.99 10.45
C GLU A 208 -14.72 -6.74 9.77
N LEU A 209 -15.61 -6.02 10.44
CA LEU A 209 -16.12 -4.75 9.94
C LEU A 209 -15.00 -3.72 9.89
N ALA A 210 -14.18 -3.64 10.93
CA ALA A 210 -12.98 -2.80 10.98
C ALA A 210 -12.03 -3.14 9.81
N ALA A 211 -11.68 -4.42 9.63
CA ALA A 211 -10.82 -4.85 8.54
C ALA A 211 -11.41 -4.55 7.14
N ALA A 212 -12.72 -4.73 6.96
CA ALA A 212 -13.40 -4.40 5.71
C ALA A 212 -13.44 -2.88 5.43
N LEU A 213 -13.35 -2.07 6.47
CA LEU A 213 -13.24 -0.61 6.40
C LEU A 213 -11.79 -0.11 6.38
N GLY A 214 -10.81 -1.02 6.44
CA GLY A 214 -9.37 -0.71 6.38
C GLY A 214 -8.71 -0.39 7.73
N TYR A 215 -9.27 -0.86 8.85
CA TYR A 215 -8.69 -0.74 10.21
C TYR A 215 -8.13 -2.06 10.73
#